data_AF-A0A507F197-F1
#
_entry.id   AF-A0A507F197-F1
#
_cell.length_a   1.000
_cell.length_b   1.000
_cell.length_c   1.000
_cell.angle_alpha   90.00
_cell.angle_beta   90.00
_cell.angle_gamma   90.00
#
_symmetry.space_group_name_H-M   'P 1'
#
loop_
_entity.id
_entity.type
_entity.pdbx_description
1 polymer ?
#
loop_
_entity_poly.entity_id
_entity_poly.type
_entity_poly.pdbx_seq_one_letter_code
_entity_poly.pdbx_strand_id
1 'polypeptide(L)'
;MLASSDLPNLVLARLRAAERPVSLNELKKAFTSADQPDDAVVYAINKLLSDGEIKHRNITGATQSSPDLDIYWIPTTCESVSIQPASHSTPRKSRPPASPRTPEVDIVQKAAYKETLKADIANLRQRIAELTEEGRSLESALRPGVDVDQMLNSHIKLLHDYNEIKDVGQMLLGKCAEQNGTTTRSMYGEFGLDPDD
;
A
#
# COMPACT_ATOMS: atom_id res chain seq x y z
N MET A 1 -24.71 -26.93 5.56
CA MET A 1 -24.53 -26.50 6.96
C MET A 1 -23.13 -26.92 7.40
N LEU A 2 -22.13 -26.05 7.19
CA LEU A 2 -20.80 -26.26 7.77
C LEU A 2 -20.80 -25.49 9.09
N ALA A 3 -20.68 -26.23 10.20
CA ALA A 3 -20.80 -25.67 11.54
C ALA A 3 -19.67 -24.66 11.79
N SER A 4 -20.02 -23.55 12.46
CA SER A 4 -19.12 -22.46 12.88
C SER A 4 -17.91 -22.94 13.71
N SER A 5 -17.94 -24.18 14.22
CA SER A 5 -16.87 -24.82 14.99
C SER A 5 -15.67 -25.32 14.18
N ASP A 6 -15.81 -25.55 12.88
CA ASP A 6 -14.74 -26.18 12.06
C ASP A 6 -13.81 -25.17 11.39
N LEU A 7 -14.13 -23.87 11.51
CA LEU A 7 -13.37 -22.80 10.87
C LEU A 7 -11.89 -22.75 11.30
N PRO A 8 -11.53 -22.93 12.59
CA PRO A 8 -10.12 -23.01 13.00
C PRO A 8 -9.37 -24.20 12.37
N ASN A 9 -10.00 -25.37 12.30
CA ASN A 9 -9.39 -26.56 11.71
C ASN A 9 -9.22 -26.41 10.19
N LEU A 10 -10.15 -25.72 9.54
CA LEU A 10 -10.09 -25.45 8.10
C LEU A 10 -8.98 -24.43 7.76
N VAL A 11 -8.80 -23.40 8.59
CA VAL A 11 -7.68 -22.45 8.49
C VAL A 11 -6.34 -23.17 8.65
N LEU A 12 -6.21 -24.08 9.64
CA LEU A 12 -5.01 -24.91 9.81
C LEU A 12 -4.76 -25.81 8.60
N ALA A 13 -5.77 -26.48 8.07
CA ALA A 13 -5.64 -27.34 6.90
C ALA A 13 -5.13 -26.56 5.67
N ARG A 14 -5.61 -25.32 5.50
CA ARG A 14 -5.16 -24.43 4.42
C ARG A 14 -3.72 -23.98 4.59
N LEU A 15 -3.31 -23.66 5.82
CA LEU A 15 -1.92 -23.31 6.13
C LEU A 15 -0.96 -24.52 5.95
N ARG A 16 -1.40 -25.73 6.31
CA ARG A 16 -0.64 -26.99 6.05
C ARG A 16 -0.49 -27.24 4.55
N ALA A 17 -1.56 -27.09 3.78
CA ALA A 17 -1.54 -27.30 2.34
C ALA A 17 -0.71 -26.25 1.58
N ALA A 18 -0.56 -25.05 2.13
CA ALA A 18 0.16 -23.96 1.48
C ALA A 18 1.70 -24.06 1.65
N GLU A 19 2.19 -24.73 2.70
CA GLU A 19 3.61 -24.87 3.07
C GLU A 19 4.43 -23.56 3.05
N ARG A 20 3.74 -22.40 3.07
CA ARG A 20 4.29 -21.05 2.98
C ARG A 20 3.56 -20.12 3.94
N PRO A 21 4.18 -19.00 4.37
CA PRO A 21 3.46 -17.98 5.12
C PRO A 21 2.32 -17.39 4.28
N VAL A 22 1.11 -17.33 4.86
CA VAL A 22 -0.10 -16.83 4.20
C VAL A 22 -0.54 -15.53 4.86
N SER A 23 -0.95 -14.54 4.05
CA SER A 23 -1.39 -13.24 4.57
C SER A 23 -2.81 -13.27 5.13
N LEU A 24 -3.13 -12.34 6.03
CA LEU A 24 -4.50 -12.17 6.55
C LEU A 24 -5.53 -11.99 5.43
N ASN A 25 -5.20 -11.21 4.40
CA ASN A 25 -6.10 -10.94 3.27
C ASN A 25 -6.34 -12.17 2.41
N GLU A 26 -5.33 -13.03 2.25
CA GLU A 26 -5.45 -14.30 1.54
C GLU A 26 -6.29 -15.31 2.33
N LEU A 27 -6.16 -15.34 3.67
CA LEU A 27 -7.02 -16.15 4.55
C LEU A 27 -8.46 -15.66 4.54
N LYS A 28 -8.70 -14.35 4.68
CA LYS A 28 -10.03 -13.76 4.54
C LYS A 28 -10.62 -14.13 3.18
N LYS A 29 -9.93 -13.86 2.08
CA LYS A 29 -10.42 -14.20 0.73
C LYS A 29 -10.71 -15.71 0.53
N ALA A 30 -9.98 -16.60 1.19
CA ALA A 30 -10.19 -18.04 1.08
C ALA A 30 -11.43 -18.54 1.86
N PHE A 31 -11.86 -17.81 2.90
CA PHE A 31 -12.92 -18.25 3.82
C PHE A 31 -14.13 -17.30 3.88
N THR A 32 -14.03 -16.08 3.36
CA THR A 32 -15.14 -15.14 3.18
C THR A 32 -16.02 -15.63 2.02
N SER A 33 -16.96 -16.50 2.33
CA SER A 33 -18.14 -16.81 1.49
C SER A 33 -19.35 -16.06 2.05
N ALA A 34 -20.39 -15.89 1.23
CA ALA A 34 -21.60 -15.09 1.53
C ALA A 34 -22.35 -15.42 2.85
N ASP A 35 -21.93 -16.45 3.60
CA ASP A 35 -22.58 -16.98 4.81
C ASP A 35 -21.66 -16.96 6.05
N GLN A 36 -20.45 -16.39 5.98
CA GLN A 36 -19.54 -16.24 7.13
C GLN A 36 -18.95 -14.83 7.23
N PRO A 37 -19.15 -14.11 8.36
CA PRO A 37 -18.61 -12.76 8.54
C PRO A 37 -17.08 -12.80 8.72
N ASP A 38 -16.39 -11.76 8.24
CA ASP A 38 -14.95 -11.59 8.37
C ASP A 38 -14.46 -11.73 9.83
N ASP A 39 -15.31 -11.36 10.80
CA ASP A 39 -15.06 -11.48 12.23
C ASP A 39 -14.89 -12.94 12.68
N ALA A 40 -15.56 -13.89 12.05
CA ALA A 40 -15.44 -15.32 12.36
C ALA A 40 -14.06 -15.87 11.97
N VAL A 41 -13.53 -15.44 10.82
CA VAL A 41 -12.18 -15.83 10.36
C VAL A 41 -11.12 -15.24 11.29
N VAL A 42 -11.27 -13.98 11.69
CA VAL A 42 -10.37 -13.33 12.65
C VAL A 42 -10.42 -14.02 14.02
N TYR A 43 -11.61 -14.37 14.51
CA TYR A 43 -11.76 -15.13 15.75
C TYR A 43 -11.07 -16.50 15.68
N ALA A 44 -11.22 -17.22 14.57
CA ALA A 44 -10.55 -18.51 14.36
C ALA A 44 -9.02 -18.36 14.37
N ILE A 45 -8.48 -17.35 13.71
CA ILE A 45 -7.03 -17.05 13.70
C ILE A 45 -6.53 -16.72 15.11
N ASN A 46 -7.24 -15.86 15.86
CA ASN A 46 -6.86 -15.51 17.23
C ASN A 46 -6.91 -16.70 18.18
N LYS A 47 -7.86 -17.62 17.98
CA LYS A 47 -7.94 -18.88 18.73
C LYS A 47 -6.73 -19.77 18.46
N LEU A 48 -6.37 -19.97 17.19
CA LEU A 48 -5.19 -20.78 16.80
C LEU A 48 -3.87 -20.17 17.27
N LEU A 49 -3.78 -18.84 17.33
CA LEU A 49 -2.66 -18.12 17.93
C LEU A 49 -2.55 -18.38 19.43
N SER A 50 -3.69 -18.37 20.13
CA SER A 50 -3.76 -18.65 21.58
C SER A 50 -3.42 -20.11 21.89
N ASP A 51 -3.83 -21.03 21.02
CA ASP A 51 -3.54 -22.46 21.12
C ASP A 51 -2.08 -22.79 20.72
N GLY A 52 -1.33 -21.84 20.15
CA GLY A 52 0.08 -21.99 19.77
C GLY A 52 0.33 -22.81 18.49
N GLU A 53 -0.74 -23.18 17.78
CA GLU A 53 -0.71 -23.98 16.55
C GLU A 53 -0.17 -23.20 15.34
N ILE A 54 -0.28 -21.87 15.37
CA ILE A 54 0.22 -20.98 14.32
C ILE A 54 1.05 -19.84 14.92
N LYS A 55 1.99 -19.32 14.14
CA LYS A 55 2.74 -18.10 14.46
C LYS A 55 2.38 -17.02 13.47
N HIS A 56 2.46 -15.77 13.92
CA HIS A 56 2.30 -14.60 13.07
C HIS A 56 3.50 -13.66 13.17
N ARG A 57 3.68 -12.86 12.13
CA ARG A 57 4.63 -11.74 12.10
C ARG A 57 3.98 -10.61 11.33
N ASN A 58 3.99 -9.42 11.92
CA ASN A 58 3.64 -8.20 11.22
C ASN A 58 4.85 -7.77 10.37
N ILE A 59 4.64 -7.63 9.07
CA ILE A 59 5.62 -7.03 8.16
C ILE A 59 5.15 -5.59 7.95
N THR A 60 5.81 -4.67 8.65
CA THR A 60 5.52 -3.24 8.57
C THR A 60 6.05 -2.71 7.25
N GLY A 61 5.19 -2.04 6.47
CA GLY A 61 5.61 -1.41 5.22
C GLY A 61 6.53 -0.22 5.52
N ALA A 62 7.74 -0.21 4.96
CA ALA A 62 8.68 0.91 5.14
C ALA A 62 8.21 2.22 4.48
N THR A 63 7.09 2.20 3.73
CA THR A 63 6.54 3.34 2.97
C THR A 63 5.02 3.40 3.09
N GLN A 64 4.43 4.61 3.04
CA GLN A 64 2.99 4.85 3.13
C GLN A 64 2.15 4.18 2.01
N SER A 65 2.80 3.57 1.02
CA SER A 65 2.17 2.88 -0.11
C SER A 65 2.11 1.35 0.07
N SER A 66 2.80 0.78 1.08
CA SER A 66 2.75 -0.65 1.40
C SER A 66 1.99 -0.85 2.72
N PRO A 67 0.78 -1.45 2.69
CA PRO A 67 0.03 -1.67 3.92
C PRO A 67 0.75 -2.67 4.83
N ASP A 68 0.63 -2.48 6.14
CA ASP A 68 1.11 -3.44 7.14
C ASP A 68 0.50 -4.81 6.87
N LEU A 69 1.36 -5.81 6.67
CA LEU A 69 0.95 -7.13 6.24
C LEU A 69 1.20 -8.15 7.36
N ASP A 70 0.11 -8.65 7.94
CA ASP A 70 0.16 -9.76 8.88
C ASP A 70 0.24 -11.09 8.12
N ILE A 71 1.35 -11.81 8.32
CA ILE A 71 1.58 -13.15 7.78
C ILE A 71 1.51 -14.22 8.87
N TYR A 72 0.92 -15.36 8.54
CA TYR A 72 0.68 -16.50 9.43
C TYR A 72 1.31 -17.76 8.85
N TRP A 73 1.95 -18.58 9.69
CA TRP A 73 2.51 -19.87 9.28
C TRP A 73 2.47 -20.89 10.42
N ILE A 74 2.49 -22.18 10.06
CA ILE A 74 2.63 -23.26 11.03
C ILE A 74 4.11 -23.43 11.35
N PRO A 75 4.53 -23.39 12.63
CA PRO A 75 5.90 -23.69 12.99
C PRO A 75 6.19 -25.13 12.56
N THR A 76 7.21 -25.33 11.71
CA THR A 76 7.73 -26.66 11.43
C THR A 76 8.24 -27.24 12.75
N THR A 77 7.44 -28.10 13.38
CA THR A 77 7.94 -28.93 14.47
C THR A 77 8.96 -29.86 13.81
N CYS A 78 10.23 -29.72 14.18
CA CYS A 78 11.18 -30.81 14.01
C CYS A 78 10.63 -31.97 14.84
N GLU A 79 9.88 -32.84 14.20
CA GLU A 79 9.42 -34.08 14.77
C GLU A 79 10.67 -34.87 15.15
N SER A 80 10.90 -34.97 16.46
CA SER A 80 12.00 -35.72 17.03
C SER A 80 11.81 -37.19 16.63
N VAL A 81 12.49 -37.60 15.56
CA VAL A 81 12.58 -39.00 15.16
C VAL A 81 13.21 -39.77 16.32
N SER A 82 12.39 -40.59 16.98
CA SER A 82 12.81 -41.63 17.90
C SER A 82 13.64 -42.65 17.12
N ILE A 83 14.96 -42.61 17.26
CA ILE A 83 15.86 -43.61 16.68
C ILE A 83 16.01 -44.74 17.71
N GLN A 84 15.31 -45.85 17.48
CA GLN A 84 15.74 -47.15 18.02
C GLN A 84 16.97 -47.66 17.24
N PRO A 85 17.96 -48.30 17.88
CA PRO A 85 19.17 -48.74 17.19
C PRO A 85 18.94 -50.09 16.50
N ALA A 86 18.77 -50.07 15.19
CA ALA A 86 18.91 -51.28 14.37
C ALA A 86 20.37 -51.41 13.94
N SER A 87 21.04 -52.40 14.53
CA SER A 87 22.34 -52.94 14.14
C SER A 87 22.30 -53.50 12.73
N HIS A 88 23.02 -52.94 11.75
CA HIS A 88 23.57 -53.69 10.59
C HIS A 88 24.72 -52.93 9.93
N SER A 89 25.90 -53.54 9.97
CA SER A 89 27.13 -53.13 9.30
C SER A 89 27.02 -53.18 7.78
N THR A 90 27.44 -52.13 7.08
CA THR A 90 27.95 -52.22 5.69
C THR A 90 29.00 -51.13 5.39
N PRO A 91 29.89 -51.33 4.39
CA PRO A 91 31.23 -50.76 4.39
C PRO A 91 31.33 -49.37 3.78
N ARG A 92 32.13 -48.55 4.47
CA ARG A 92 32.48 -47.15 4.19
C ARG A 92 33.31 -47.03 2.90
N LYS A 93 32.70 -46.60 1.80
CA LYS A 93 33.43 -46.07 0.63
C LYS A 93 33.93 -44.66 0.99
N SER A 94 35.25 -44.50 1.02
CA SER A 94 35.95 -43.27 1.40
C SER A 94 35.56 -42.10 0.49
N ARG A 95 34.80 -41.15 1.04
CA ARG A 95 34.57 -39.80 0.50
C ARG A 95 35.82 -38.94 0.76
N PRO A 96 36.30 -38.11 -0.20
CA PRO A 96 37.45 -37.25 0.02
C PRO A 96 37.16 -36.22 1.14
N PRO A 97 38.18 -35.75 1.87
CA PRO A 97 38.00 -34.83 2.99
C PRO A 97 37.39 -33.52 2.49
N ALA A 98 36.30 -33.10 3.12
CA ALA A 98 35.71 -31.79 2.89
C ALA A 98 36.70 -30.71 3.34
N SER A 99 37.02 -29.76 2.45
CA SER A 99 37.73 -28.54 2.81
C SER A 99 36.96 -27.79 3.91
N PRO A 100 37.66 -27.20 4.91
CA PRO A 100 37.03 -26.38 5.92
C PRO A 100 36.52 -25.09 5.27
N ARG A 101 35.19 -24.92 5.17
CA ARG A 101 34.60 -23.60 4.93
C ARG A 101 34.75 -22.81 6.23
N THR A 102 35.64 -21.81 6.22
CA THR A 102 35.87 -20.92 7.35
C THR A 102 34.65 -20.01 7.59
N PRO A 103 34.27 -19.75 8.86
CA PRO A 103 33.14 -18.86 9.24
C PRO A 103 33.40 -17.37 9.00
N GLU A 104 34.56 -17.01 8.43
CA GLU A 104 35.06 -15.65 8.32
C GLU A 104 34.42 -14.86 7.16
N VAL A 105 34.01 -15.55 6.10
CA VAL A 105 33.43 -14.92 4.88
C VAL A 105 32.02 -14.37 5.14
N ASP A 106 31.24 -15.04 5.99
CA ASP A 106 29.86 -14.65 6.35
C ASP A 106 29.80 -13.37 7.20
N ILE A 107 30.82 -13.13 8.04
CA ILE A 107 30.87 -11.96 8.93
C ILE A 107 31.24 -10.71 8.13
N VAL A 108 32.19 -10.84 7.20
CA VAL A 108 32.63 -9.74 6.32
C VAL A 108 31.51 -9.29 5.38
N GLN A 109 30.75 -10.23 4.80
CA GLN A 109 29.59 -9.90 3.96
C GLN A 109 28.46 -9.22 4.75
N LYS A 110 28.17 -9.68 5.97
CA LYS A 110 27.19 -9.03 6.85
C LYS A 110 27.63 -7.64 7.31
N ALA A 111 28.93 -7.44 7.56
CA ALA A 111 29.47 -6.14 7.92
C ALA A 111 29.40 -5.14 6.75
N ALA A 112 29.73 -5.58 5.54
CA ALA A 112 29.61 -4.77 4.33
C ALA A 112 28.14 -4.38 4.07
N TYR A 113 27.21 -5.32 4.18
CA TYR A 113 25.78 -5.06 4.03
C TYR A 113 25.22 -4.12 5.12
N LYS A 114 25.72 -4.24 6.34
CA LYS A 114 25.35 -3.32 7.42
C LYS A 114 25.84 -1.90 7.13
N GLU A 115 27.01 -1.75 6.53
CA GLU A 115 27.57 -0.44 6.20
C GLU A 115 26.83 0.21 5.03
N THR A 116 26.48 -0.56 3.99
CA THR A 116 25.62 -0.06 2.91
C THR A 116 24.26 0.38 3.45
N LEU A 117 23.65 -0.41 4.34
CA LEU A 117 22.36 -0.07 4.93
C LEU A 117 22.43 1.20 5.81
N LYS A 118 23.54 1.43 6.53
CA LYS A 118 23.74 2.70 7.26
C LYS A 118 23.86 3.88 6.30
N ALA A 119 24.56 3.71 5.19
CA ALA A 119 24.69 4.75 4.17
C ALA A 119 23.32 5.08 3.55
N ASP A 120 22.51 4.06 3.26
CA ASP A 120 21.14 4.25 2.75
C ASP A 120 20.24 4.96 3.78
N ILE A 121 20.32 4.58 5.05
CA ILE A 121 19.59 5.27 6.13
C ILE A 121 20.02 6.73 6.24
N ALA A 122 21.32 7.03 6.11
CA ALA A 122 21.81 8.40 6.15
C ALA A 122 21.29 9.21 4.96
N ASN A 123 21.29 8.64 3.75
CA ASN A 123 20.77 9.26 2.55
C ASN A 123 19.26 9.53 2.67
N LEU A 124 18.48 8.53 3.10
CA LEU A 124 17.04 8.68 3.30
C LEU A 124 16.71 9.74 4.34
N ARG A 125 17.47 9.82 5.43
CA ARG A 125 17.31 10.87 6.45
C ARG A 125 17.60 12.25 5.90
N GLN A 126 18.66 12.39 5.10
CA GLN A 126 18.95 13.65 4.41
C GLN A 126 17.79 14.03 3.48
N ARG A 127 17.28 13.07 2.70
CA ARG A 127 16.18 13.34 1.77
C ARG A 127 14.89 13.75 2.49
N ILE A 128 14.60 13.13 3.64
CA ILE A 128 13.46 13.52 4.49
C ILE A 128 13.66 14.96 5.00
N ALA A 129 14.86 15.32 5.45
CA ALA A 129 15.13 16.68 5.93
C ALA A 129 14.96 17.73 4.82
N GLU A 130 15.46 17.46 3.62
CA GLU A 130 15.27 18.33 2.44
C GLU A 130 13.79 18.50 2.12
N LEU A 131 13.04 17.41 1.97
CA LEU A 131 11.61 17.45 1.64
C LEU A 131 10.76 18.11 2.73
N THR A 132 11.16 17.96 4.00
CA THR A 132 10.46 18.61 5.12
C THR A 132 10.66 20.12 5.07
N GLU A 133 11.85 20.60 4.73
CA GLU A 133 12.12 22.02 4.61
C GLU A 133 11.45 22.62 3.37
N GLU A 134 11.46 21.91 2.24
CA GLU A 134 10.69 22.28 1.05
C GLU A 134 9.19 22.38 1.38
N GLY A 135 8.62 21.39 2.07
CA GLY A 135 7.24 21.40 2.50
C GLY A 135 6.90 22.58 3.39
N ARG A 136 7.75 22.89 4.37
CA ARG A 136 7.59 24.06 5.26
C ARG A 136 7.65 25.38 4.49
N SER A 137 8.57 25.50 3.54
CA SER A 137 8.70 26.69 2.69
C SER A 137 7.46 26.91 1.84
N LEU A 138 6.90 25.84 1.27
CA LEU A 138 5.66 25.89 0.49
C LEU A 138 4.48 26.27 1.38
N GLU A 139 4.35 25.64 2.56
CA GLU A 139 3.28 25.93 3.51
C GLU A 139 3.34 27.38 4.01
N SER A 140 4.54 27.92 4.26
CA SER A 140 4.73 29.33 4.65
C SER A 140 4.40 30.32 3.53
N ALA A 141 4.52 29.93 2.25
CA ALA A 141 4.13 30.76 1.12
C ALA A 141 2.60 30.80 0.93
N LEU A 142 1.90 29.80 1.46
CA LEU A 142 0.45 29.72 1.46
C LEU A 142 -0.13 30.49 2.65
N ARG A 143 -1.37 30.97 2.48
CA ARG A 143 -2.11 31.55 3.59
C ARG A 143 -2.46 30.44 4.59
N PRO A 144 -2.23 30.63 5.90
CA PRO A 144 -2.50 29.59 6.89
C PRO A 144 -3.99 29.23 6.91
N GLY A 145 -4.29 27.94 6.91
CA GLY A 145 -5.65 27.41 6.98
C GLY A 145 -6.43 27.40 5.65
N VAL A 146 -5.78 27.69 4.53
CA VAL A 146 -6.40 27.54 3.20
C VAL A 146 -6.17 26.11 2.70
N ASP A 147 -7.28 25.38 2.50
CA ASP A 147 -7.28 24.17 1.70
C ASP A 147 -7.09 24.54 0.22
N VAL A 148 -5.89 24.29 -0.29
CA VAL A 148 -5.46 24.64 -1.65
C VAL A 148 -6.36 23.97 -2.69
N ASP A 149 -6.74 22.72 -2.46
CA ASP A 149 -7.56 21.95 -3.39
C ASP A 149 -8.96 22.53 -3.47
N GLN A 150 -9.55 22.92 -2.33
CA GLN A 150 -10.83 23.61 -2.30
C GLN A 150 -10.74 24.99 -2.97
N MET A 151 -9.71 25.78 -2.66
CA MET A 151 -9.53 27.11 -3.25
C MET A 151 -9.40 27.02 -4.78
N LEU A 152 -8.60 26.08 -5.27
CA LEU A 152 -8.40 25.86 -6.71
C LEU A 152 -9.69 25.40 -7.37
N ASN A 153 -10.39 24.43 -6.78
CA ASN A 153 -11.64 23.92 -7.32
C ASN A 153 -12.73 25.00 -7.36
N SER A 154 -12.83 25.82 -6.31
CA SER A 154 -13.72 26.99 -6.29
C SER A 154 -13.37 27.99 -7.39
N HIS A 155 -12.08 28.23 -7.66
CA HIS A 155 -11.65 29.14 -8.71
C HIS A 155 -11.92 28.58 -10.11
N ILE A 156 -11.71 27.27 -10.32
CA ILE A 156 -12.04 26.57 -11.57
C ILE A 156 -13.53 26.67 -11.84
N LYS A 157 -14.38 26.44 -10.84
CA LYS A 157 -15.84 26.58 -10.97
C LYS A 157 -16.22 28.00 -11.35
N LEU A 158 -15.68 29.00 -10.66
CA LEU A 158 -15.97 30.40 -10.97
C LEU A 158 -15.59 30.78 -12.41
N LEU A 159 -14.46 30.27 -12.92
CA LEU A 159 -14.06 30.47 -14.30
C LEU A 159 -15.04 29.80 -15.29
N HIS A 160 -15.50 28.59 -14.99
CA HIS A 160 -16.52 27.93 -15.81
C HIS A 160 -17.84 28.70 -15.79
N ASP A 161 -18.33 29.09 -14.61
CA ASP A 161 -19.57 29.85 -14.46
C ASP A 161 -19.49 31.19 -15.21
N TYR A 162 -18.36 31.89 -15.10
CA TYR A 162 -18.13 33.13 -15.84
C TYR A 162 -18.13 32.89 -17.36
N ASN A 163 -17.42 31.89 -17.85
CA ASN A 163 -17.36 31.58 -19.27
C ASN A 163 -18.72 31.16 -19.82
N GLU A 164 -19.49 30.35 -19.09
CA GLU A 164 -20.85 29.96 -19.49
C GLU A 164 -21.76 31.18 -19.63
N ILE A 165 -21.74 32.10 -18.66
CA ILE A 165 -22.51 33.34 -18.71
C ILE A 165 -22.04 34.23 -19.88
N LYS A 166 -20.73 34.35 -20.08
CA LYS A 166 -20.14 35.12 -21.18
C LYS A 166 -20.57 34.57 -22.53
N ASP A 167 -20.53 33.26 -22.73
CA ASP A 167 -20.92 32.60 -23.97
C ASP A 167 -22.42 32.79 -24.26
N VAL A 168 -23.27 32.64 -23.24
CA VAL A 168 -24.71 32.93 -23.36
C VAL A 168 -24.95 34.40 -23.70
N GLY A 169 -24.24 35.31 -23.03
CA GLY A 169 -24.31 36.75 -23.29
C GLY A 169 -23.92 37.10 -24.72
N GLN A 170 -22.81 36.54 -25.22
CA GLN A 170 -22.35 36.74 -26.58
C GLN A 170 -23.32 36.17 -27.62
N MET A 171 -23.89 34.99 -27.37
CA MET A 171 -24.92 34.40 -28.23
C MET A 171 -26.14 35.32 -28.33
N LEU A 172 -26.63 35.85 -27.20
CA LEU A 172 -27.75 36.78 -27.18
C LEU A 172 -27.41 38.09 -27.88
N LEU A 173 -26.22 38.63 -27.65
CA LEU A 173 -25.72 39.84 -28.28
C LEU A 173 -25.65 39.68 -29.81
N GLY A 174 -25.20 38.52 -30.29
CA GLY A 174 -25.19 38.18 -31.72
C GLY A 174 -26.60 38.17 -32.33
N LYS A 175 -27.57 37.57 -31.64
CA LYS A 175 -28.98 37.58 -32.08
C LYS A 175 -29.58 38.99 -32.09
N CYS A 176 -29.29 39.80 -31.09
CA CYS A 176 -29.73 41.19 -31.05
C CYS A 176 -29.09 42.01 -32.18
N ALA A 177 -27.81 41.78 -32.47
CA ALA A 177 -27.12 42.43 -33.59
C ALA A 177 -27.77 42.09 -34.94
N GLU A 178 -28.10 40.81 -35.16
CA GLU A 178 -28.81 40.34 -36.36
C GLU A 178 -30.20 40.99 -36.50
N GLN A 179 -30.98 41.04 -35.42
CA GLN A 179 -32.32 41.65 -35.43
C GLN A 179 -32.27 43.16 -35.70
N ASN A 180 -31.28 43.84 -35.14
CA ASN A 180 -31.11 45.29 -35.31
C ASN A 180 -30.36 45.66 -36.60
N GLY A 181 -29.87 44.69 -37.38
CA GLY A 181 -29.11 44.93 -38.60
C GLY A 181 -27.76 45.63 -38.36
N THR A 182 -27.21 45.48 -37.16
CA THR A 182 -25.95 46.11 -36.72
C THR A 182 -24.90 45.03 -36.46
N THR A 183 -23.66 45.46 -36.24
CA THR A 183 -22.56 44.56 -35.92
C THR A 183 -22.51 44.29 -34.42
N THR A 184 -22.11 43.08 -34.03
CA THR A 184 -21.92 42.70 -32.62
C THR A 184 -21.00 43.69 -31.89
N ARG A 185 -19.96 44.21 -32.56
CA ARG A 185 -19.05 45.22 -32.02
C ARG A 185 -19.73 46.54 -31.63
N SER A 186 -20.74 46.98 -32.40
CA SER A 186 -21.51 48.17 -32.05
C SER A 186 -22.40 47.92 -30.83
N MET A 187 -22.92 46.71 -30.69
CA MET A 187 -23.75 46.32 -29.55
C MET A 187 -22.92 46.31 -28.25
N TYR A 188 -21.65 45.88 -28.27
CA TYR A 188 -20.75 46.00 -27.11
C TYR A 188 -20.72 47.45 -26.57
N GLY A 189 -20.55 48.44 -27.44
CA GLY A 189 -20.55 49.85 -27.04
C GLY A 189 -21.91 50.36 -26.54
N GLU A 190 -23.02 49.86 -27.10
CA GLU A 190 -24.38 50.25 -26.69
C GLU A 190 -24.76 49.72 -25.29
N PHE A 191 -24.30 48.51 -24.96
CA PHE A 191 -24.51 47.89 -23.64
C PHE A 191 -23.41 48.22 -22.62
N GLY A 192 -22.43 49.06 -22.98
CA GLY A 192 -21.32 49.44 -22.09
C GLY A 192 -20.38 48.27 -21.76
N LEU A 193 -20.28 47.30 -22.66
CA LEU A 193 -19.41 46.13 -22.53
C LEU A 193 -18.06 46.40 -23.20
N ASP A 194 -16.98 45.95 -22.56
CA ASP A 194 -15.65 45.99 -23.15
C ASP A 194 -15.41 44.69 -23.96
N PRO A 195 -15.07 44.77 -25.25
CA PRO A 195 -14.73 43.58 -26.04
C PRO A 195 -13.44 42.89 -25.59
N ASP A 196 -12.60 43.54 -24.78
CA ASP A 196 -11.33 43.01 -24.28
C ASP A 196 -11.43 42.37 -22.87
N ASP A 197 -12.61 42.40 -22.24
CA ASP A 197 -12.94 41.73 -20.96
C ASP A 197 -13.32 40.25 -21.19
#